data_AF-A0A7X7SKB0-F1
#
_entry.id   AF-A0A7X7SKB0-F1
#
_cell.length_a   1.000
_cell.length_b   1.000
_cell.length_c   1.000
_cell.angle_alpha   90.00
_cell.angle_beta   90.00
_cell.angle_gamma   90.00
#
_symmetry.space_group_name_H-M   'P 1'
#
loop_
_entity.id
_entity.type
_entity.pdbx_description
1 polymer ?
#
loop_
_entity_poly.entity_id
_entity_poly.type
_entity_poly.pdbx_seq_one_letter_code
_entity_poly.pdbx_strand_id
1 'polypeptide(L)' 'GSPPAAFLAAISCGAVLMGANTYIGNAPNFLVKSMAEEAGVGMPSFFGYLGFSLAVLLPVFAVMTLVFFL' A
#
# COMPACT_ATOMS: atom_id res chain seq x y z
N GLY A 1 12.32 -27.74 -9.60
CA GLY A 1 11.16 -27.25 -10.37
C GLY A 1 10.99 -25.79 -10.06
N SER A 2 10.89 -24.94 -11.07
CA SER A 2 10.61 -23.52 -10.88
C SER A 2 9.23 -23.35 -10.21
N PRO A 3 9.07 -22.42 -9.25
CA PRO A 3 7.75 -22.13 -8.69
C PRO A 3 6.80 -21.71 -9.82
N PRO A 4 5.54 -22.18 -9.81
CA PRO A 4 4.59 -21.84 -10.87
C PRO A 4 4.43 -20.33 -11.00
N ALA A 5 4.41 -19.81 -12.23
CA ALA A 5 4.38 -18.38 -12.52
C ALA A 5 3.24 -17.64 -11.80
N ALA A 6 2.10 -18.30 -11.60
CA ALA A 6 0.97 -17.77 -10.83
C ALA A 6 1.32 -17.43 -9.37
N PHE A 7 2.15 -18.24 -8.70
CA PHE A 7 2.58 -17.96 -7.33
C PHE A 7 3.53 -16.76 -7.26
N LEU A 8 4.47 -16.67 -8.20
CA LEU A 8 5.38 -15.52 -8.31
C LEU A 8 4.61 -14.22 -8.56
N ALA A 9 3.60 -14.25 -9.44
CA ALA A 9 2.73 -13.11 -9.69
C ALA A 9 1.94 -12.71 -8.43
N ALA A 10 1.34 -13.67 -7.73
CA ALA A 10 0.60 -13.40 -6.49
C ALA A 10 1.49 -12.77 -5.41
N ILE A 11 2.70 -13.29 -5.21
CA ILE A 11 3.67 -12.76 -4.24
C ILE A 11 4.12 -11.36 -4.65
N SER A 12 4.46 -11.16 -5.92
CA SER A 12 4.91 -9.87 -6.44
C SER A 12 3.84 -8.79 -6.28
N CYS A 13 2.61 -9.08 -6.71
CA CYS A 13 1.49 -8.16 -6.57
C CYS A 13 1.14 -7.90 -5.10
N GLY A 14 1.10 -8.93 -4.26
CA GLY A 14 0.83 -8.78 -2.83
C GLY A 14 1.86 -7.87 -2.13
N ALA A 15 3.15 -8.02 -2.46
CA ALA A 15 4.22 -7.20 -1.90
C ALA A 15 4.08 -5.72 -2.29
N VAL A 16 3.74 -5.43 -3.55
CA VAL A 16 3.57 -4.05 -4.03
C VAL A 16 2.32 -3.40 -3.45
N LEU A 17 1.18 -4.10 -3.47
CA LEU A 17 -0.10 -3.55 -3.05
C LEU A 17 -0.17 -3.32 -1.53
N MET A 18 0.56 -4.10 -0.72
CA MET A 18 0.50 -3.96 0.74
C MET A 18 1.34 -2.79 1.32
N GLY A 19 2.32 -2.29 0.57
CA GLY A 19 3.27 -1.28 1.07
C GLY A 19 2.65 0.10 1.35
N ALA A 20 1.50 0.43 0.76
CA ALA A 20 0.87 1.74 0.88
C ALA A 20 -0.19 1.84 2.00
N ASN A 21 -0.49 0.74 2.70
CA ASN A 21 -1.55 0.72 3.72
C ASN A 21 -1.20 1.52 4.98
N THR A 22 0.09 1.74 5.26
CA THR A 22 0.56 2.48 6.45
C THR A 22 1.79 3.32 6.11
N TYR A 23 2.11 4.31 6.95
CA TYR A 23 3.36 5.07 6.82
C TYR A 23 4.61 4.21 7.05
N ILE A 24 4.47 3.11 7.78
CA ILE A 24 5.56 2.17 8.07
C ILE A 24 5.70 1.16 6.92
N GLY A 25 4.66 1.01 6.09
CA GLY A 25 4.56 -0.02 5.06
C GLY A 25 5.60 0.11 3.95
N ASN A 26 6.15 1.31 3.72
CA ASN A 26 7.28 1.51 2.83
C ASN A 26 8.13 2.73 3.24
N ALA A 27 9.40 2.73 2.83
CA ALA A 27 10.35 3.79 3.17
C ALA A 27 9.94 5.19 2.66
N PRO A 28 9.44 5.37 1.42
CA PRO A 28 8.94 6.67 0.96
C PRO A 28 7.83 7.28 1.83
N ASN A 29 6.82 6.51 2.22
CA ASN A 29 5.71 6.98 3.06
C ASN A 29 6.20 7.38 4.46
N PHE A 30 7.16 6.64 5.01
CA PHE A 30 7.77 6.96 6.28
C PHE A 30 8.54 8.29 6.21
N LEU A 31 9.28 8.52 5.12
CA LEU A 31 10.00 9.77 4.88
C LEU A 31 9.05 10.96 4.75
N VAL A 32 7.95 10.81 3.99
CA VAL A 32 6.94 11.87 3.85
C VAL A 32 6.27 12.18 5.19
N LYS A 33 5.97 11.16 6.00
CA LYS A 33 5.44 11.35 7.36
C LYS A 33 6.41 12.17 8.22
N SER A 34 7.69 11.82 8.23
CA SER A 34 8.70 12.55 9.01
C SER A 34 8.83 14.01 8.57
N MET A 35 8.83 14.28 7.26
CA MET A 35 8.86 15.65 6.72
C MET A 35 7.62 16.46 7.12
N ALA A 36 6.44 15.85 7.10
CA ALA A 36 5.20 16.49 7.54
C ALA A 36 5.22 16.80 9.04
N GLU A 37 5.72 15.88 9.86
CA GLU A 37 5.91 16.08 11.31
C GLU A 37 6.92 17.20 11.61
N GLU A 38 8.05 17.25 10.89
CA GLU A 38 9.04 18.33 10.98
C GLU A 38 8.47 19.70 10.57
N ALA A 39 7.57 19.73 9.58
CA ALA A 39 6.87 20.94 9.15
C ALA A 39 5.72 21.36 10.09
N GLY A 40 5.47 20.62 11.17
CA GLY A 40 4.39 20.90 12.13
C GLY A 40 2.99 20.49 11.65
N VAL A 41 2.90 19.67 10.60
CA VAL A 41 1.63 19.12 10.10
C VAL A 41 1.23 17.91 10.93
N GLY A 42 0.03 17.95 11.51
CA GLY A 42 -0.51 16.84 12.29
C GLY A 42 -0.77 15.60 11.43
N MET A 43 0.03 14.55 11.61
CA MET A 43 -0.15 13.29 10.91
C MET A 43 -1.20 12.40 11.62
N PRO A 44 -2.08 11.72 10.86
CA PRO A 44 -3.02 10.75 11.41
C PRO A 44 -2.33 9.65 12.24
N SER A 45 -3.03 9.13 13.25
CA SER A 45 -2.60 7.94 13.96
C SER A 45 -2.49 6.74 13.00
N PHE A 46 -1.75 5.70 13.39
CA PHE A 46 -1.51 4.51 12.56
C PHE A 46 -2.81 3.91 11.99
N PHE A 47 -3.82 3.72 12.84
CA PHE A 47 -5.11 3.18 12.43
C PHE A 47 -5.97 4.18 11.64
N GLY A 48 -5.83 5.48 11.92
CA GLY A 48 -6.49 6.54 11.15
C GLY A 48 -6.02 6.57 9.69
N TYR A 49 -4.71 6.44 9.47
CA TYR A 49 -4.17 6.32 8.11
C TYR A 49 -4.58 5.02 7.42
N LEU A 50 -4.61 3.91 8.14
CA LEU A 50 -5.03 2.63 7.57
C LEU A 50 -6.47 2.72 7.04
N GLY A 51 -7.39 3.35 7.78
CA GLY A 51 -8.75 3.60 7.30
C GLY A 51 -8.80 4.48 6.04
N PHE A 52 -8.05 5.58 6.03
CA PHE A 52 -7.95 6.47 4.86
C PHE A 52 -7.36 5.74 3.64
N SER A 53 -6.27 5.01 3.84
CA SER A 53 -5.56 4.28 2.81
C SER A 53 -6.46 3.20 2.20
N LEU A 54 -7.16 2.40 3.01
CA LEU A 54 -8.11 1.40 2.52
C LEU A 54 -9.24 2.01 1.71
N ALA A 55 -9.78 3.17 2.12
CA ALA A 55 -10.84 3.85 1.38
C ALA A 55 -10.43 4.24 -0.05
N VAL A 56 -9.14 4.54 -0.26
CA VAL A 56 -8.57 4.89 -1.57
C VAL A 56 -8.07 3.65 -2.33
N LEU A 57 -7.39 2.74 -1.63
CA LEU A 57 -6.74 1.58 -2.23
C LEU A 57 -7.74 0.48 -2.62
N LEU A 58 -8.82 0.25 -1.86
CA LEU A 58 -9.80 -0.79 -2.21
C LEU A 58 -10.44 -0.57 -3.59
N PRO A 59 -10.91 0.65 -3.96
CA PRO A 59 -11.36 0.92 -5.32
C PRO A 59 -10.29 0.67 -6.38
N VAL A 60 -9.05 1.09 -6.11
CA VAL A 60 -7.93 0.91 -7.05
C VAL A 60 -7.62 -0.58 -7.23
N PHE A 61 -7.60 -1.35 -6.15
CA PHE A 61 -7.38 -2.79 -6.19
C PHE A 61 -8.50 -3.50 -6.95
N ALA A 62 -9.77 -3.12 -6.74
CA ALA A 62 -10.88 -3.66 -7.50
C ALA A 62 -10.73 -3.42 -9.00
N VAL A 63 -10.37 -2.20 -9.41
CA VAL A 63 -10.12 -1.87 -10.83
C VAL A 63 -8.93 -2.67 -11.37
N MET A 64 -7.82 -2.77 -10.63
CA MET A 64 -6.68 -3.58 -11.05
C MET A 64 -7.04 -5.06 -11.21
N THR A 65 -7.82 -5.63 -10.29
CA THR A 65 -8.31 -7.00 -10.40
C THR A 65 -9.16 -7.19 -11.65
N LEU A 66 -10.09 -6.28 -11.94
CA LEU A 66 -10.96 -6.35 -13.12
C LEU A 66 -10.22 -6.22 -14.46
N VAL A 67 -9.14 -5.44 -14.51
CA VAL A 67 -8.42 -5.17 -15.78
C VAL A 67 -7.32 -6.19 -16.05
N PHE A 68 -6.66 -6.69 -15.01
CA PHE A 68 -5.44 -7.51 -15.17
C PHE A 68 -5.59 -8.97 -14.73
N PHE A 69 -6.61 -9.32 -13.93
CA PHE A 69 -6.75 -10.65 -13.33
C PHE A 69 -8.08 -11.35 -13.62
N LEU A 70 -9.09 -10.63 -14.10
CA LEU A 70 -10.37 -11.15 -14.57
C LEU A 70 -10.45 -11.04 -16.10
#